data_AF-A0A3E2HGG9-F1
#
_entry.id   AF-A0A3E2HGG9-F1
#
_cell.length_a   1.000
_cell.length_b   1.000
_cell.length_c   1.000
_cell.angle_alpha   90.00
_cell.angle_beta   90.00
_cell.angle_gamma   90.00
#
_symmetry.space_group_name_H-M   'P 1'
#
loop_
_entity.id
_entity.type
_entity.pdbx_description
1 polymer ?
#
loop_
_entity_poly.entity_id
_entity_poly.type
_entity_poly.pdbx_seq_one_letter_code
_entity_poly.pdbx_strand_id
1 'polypeptide(L)'
;MTSKGLPQDMLYYNVVARDTANDFSRWLGGEVLRIEVLSEVQVLSELQGIMEGDNYSWHSINELLQNQLDKEALEFTLTGGDVVFEWNNLCDEKQKWERKGCLSINDVNFNRDCLINLKILPFKAGLLKNSESEDNLDYDDCLSWVVEDSEESEDGGAEIQWTRLSGSDEDVESEEDETS
;
A
#
# COMPACT_ATOMS: atom_id res chain seq x y z
N MET A 1 7.88 7.92 -52.12
CA MET A 1 6.91 7.72 -51.03
C MET A 1 7.16 6.33 -50.46
N THR A 2 8.05 6.21 -49.48
CA THR A 2 8.34 4.94 -48.80
C THR A 2 7.61 4.97 -47.47
N SER A 3 6.51 4.23 -47.39
CA SER A 3 5.83 3.91 -46.13
C SER A 3 6.81 3.11 -45.28
N LYS A 4 7.38 3.72 -44.24
CA LYS A 4 8.11 2.98 -43.20
C LYS A 4 7.05 2.28 -42.34
N GLY A 5 6.81 1.01 -42.64
CA GLY A 5 6.04 0.13 -41.75
C GLY A 5 6.72 0.07 -40.39
N LEU A 6 5.95 0.29 -39.32
CA LEU A 6 6.42 0.11 -37.96
C LEU A 6 6.91 -1.35 -37.79
N PRO A 7 8.06 -1.56 -37.14
CA PRO A 7 8.62 -2.89 -37.01
C PRO A 7 7.72 -3.77 -36.12
N GLN A 8 7.61 -5.04 -36.49
CA GLN A 8 6.59 -5.99 -36.03
C GLN A 8 6.77 -6.38 -34.55
N ASP A 9 7.98 -6.20 -34.03
CA ASP A 9 8.36 -6.29 -32.62
C ASP A 9 7.66 -5.22 -31.76
N MET A 10 7.60 -3.97 -32.23
CA MET A 10 6.89 -2.89 -31.51
C MET A 10 5.39 -3.13 -31.42
N LEU A 11 4.77 -3.82 -32.37
CA LEU A 11 3.35 -4.17 -32.26
C LEU A 11 3.11 -5.28 -31.24
N TYR A 12 4.03 -6.25 -31.12
CA TYR A 12 3.92 -7.34 -30.15
C TYR A 12 4.05 -6.82 -28.70
N TYR A 13 5.06 -5.97 -28.43
CA TYR A 13 5.22 -5.34 -27.12
C TYR A 13 4.02 -4.48 -26.71
N ASN A 14 3.41 -3.75 -27.66
CA ASN A 14 2.24 -2.90 -27.40
C ASN A 14 0.94 -3.70 -27.16
N VAL A 15 0.80 -4.89 -27.77
CA VAL A 15 -0.35 -5.76 -27.53
C VAL A 15 -0.22 -6.43 -26.16
N VAL A 16 0.95 -6.99 -25.83
CA VAL A 16 1.20 -7.64 -24.53
C VAL A 16 1.13 -6.64 -23.35
N ALA A 17 1.62 -5.41 -23.53
CA ALA A 17 1.51 -4.37 -22.49
C ALA A 17 0.08 -3.86 -22.29
N ARG A 18 -0.78 -3.94 -23.32
CA ARG A 18 -2.20 -3.56 -23.22
C ARG A 18 -3.03 -4.62 -22.52
N ASP A 19 -2.76 -5.90 -22.79
CA ASP A 19 -3.49 -6.99 -22.17
C ASP A 19 -3.21 -7.06 -20.66
N THR A 20 -1.94 -6.94 -20.26
CA THR A 20 -1.53 -6.93 -18.83
C THR A 20 -2.08 -5.74 -18.03
N ALA A 21 -2.13 -4.54 -18.62
CA ALA A 21 -2.74 -3.38 -17.96
C ALA A 21 -4.26 -3.51 -17.76
N ASN A 22 -4.93 -4.22 -18.67
CA ASN A 22 -6.38 -4.44 -18.63
C ASN A 22 -6.76 -5.49 -17.59
N ASP A 23 -5.98 -6.57 -17.48
CA ASP A 23 -6.17 -7.60 -16.46
C ASP A 23 -5.89 -7.08 -15.04
N PHE A 24 -4.88 -6.21 -14.90
CA PHE A 24 -4.59 -5.50 -13.67
C PHE A 24 -5.74 -4.60 -13.21
N SER A 25 -6.26 -3.78 -14.11
CA SER A 25 -7.38 -2.88 -13.82
C SER A 25 -8.66 -3.66 -13.46
N ARG A 26 -8.89 -4.79 -14.13
CA ARG A 26 -10.01 -5.69 -13.83
C ARG A 26 -9.88 -6.34 -12.47
N TRP A 27 -8.69 -6.80 -12.10
CA TRP A 27 -8.44 -7.38 -10.78
C TRP A 27 -8.61 -6.35 -9.67
N LEU A 28 -8.03 -5.15 -9.81
CA LEU A 28 -8.21 -4.07 -8.82
C LEU A 28 -9.69 -3.74 -8.62
N GLY A 29 -10.45 -3.59 -9.71
CA GLY A 29 -11.89 -3.37 -9.63
C GLY A 29 -12.63 -4.54 -8.97
N GLY A 30 -12.24 -5.78 -9.29
CA GLY A 30 -12.80 -6.99 -8.69
C GLY A 30 -12.55 -7.08 -7.19
N GLU A 31 -11.34 -6.76 -6.74
CA GLU A 31 -10.95 -6.84 -5.32
C GLU A 31 -11.65 -5.75 -4.49
N VAL A 32 -11.78 -4.53 -5.03
CA VAL A 32 -12.58 -3.48 -4.39
C VAL A 32 -14.04 -3.93 -4.25
N LEU A 33 -14.66 -4.44 -5.31
CA LEU A 33 -16.03 -4.95 -5.27
C LEU A 33 -16.20 -6.13 -4.31
N ARG A 34 -15.21 -7.03 -4.22
CA ARG A 34 -15.20 -8.14 -3.25
C ARG A 34 -15.26 -7.60 -1.83
N ILE A 35 -14.42 -6.62 -1.49
CA ILE A 35 -14.37 -6.01 -0.16
C ILE A 35 -15.65 -5.22 0.13
N GLU A 36 -16.22 -4.53 -0.87
CA GLU A 36 -17.48 -3.79 -0.75
C GLU A 36 -18.69 -4.68 -0.43
N VAL A 37 -18.65 -5.97 -0.69
CA VAL A 37 -19.75 -6.89 -0.33
C VAL A 37 -19.50 -7.67 0.95
N LEU A 38 -18.33 -7.53 1.59
CA LEU A 38 -18.04 -8.18 2.86
C LEU A 38 -18.94 -7.64 3.97
N SER A 39 -19.27 -8.51 4.93
CA SER A 39 -19.84 -8.08 6.20
C SER A 39 -18.79 -7.38 7.07
N GLU A 40 -19.25 -6.58 8.05
CA GLU A 40 -18.38 -5.90 9.02
C GLU A 40 -17.40 -6.87 9.71
N VAL A 41 -17.89 -8.03 10.16
CA VAL A 41 -17.07 -9.05 10.84
C VAL A 41 -15.99 -9.59 9.92
N GLN A 42 -16.29 -9.78 8.62
CA GLN A 42 -15.30 -10.25 7.65
C GLN A 42 -14.24 -9.19 7.37
N VAL A 43 -14.63 -7.91 7.24
CA VAL A 43 -13.68 -6.79 7.09
C VAL A 43 -12.73 -6.75 8.28
N LEU A 44 -13.26 -6.80 9.51
CA LEU A 44 -12.47 -6.79 10.73
C LEU A 44 -11.52 -8.00 10.81
N SER A 45 -11.99 -9.19 10.43
CA SER A 45 -11.18 -10.40 10.45
C SER A 45 -10.02 -10.34 9.45
N GLU A 46 -10.25 -9.89 8.21
CA GLU A 46 -9.18 -9.74 7.21
C GLU A 46 -8.20 -8.63 7.60
N LEU A 47 -8.71 -7.51 8.10
CA LEU A 47 -7.89 -6.41 8.58
C LEU A 47 -7.00 -6.83 9.75
N GLN A 48 -7.56 -7.57 10.72
CA GLN A 48 -6.80 -8.07 11.87
C GLN A 48 -5.63 -8.94 11.42
N GLY A 49 -5.85 -9.90 10.51
CA GLY A 49 -4.77 -10.74 9.98
C GLY A 49 -3.65 -9.89 9.37
N ILE A 50 -3.99 -8.91 8.53
CA ILE A 50 -3.00 -8.00 7.93
C ILE A 50 -2.26 -7.19 8.98
N MET A 51 -2.97 -6.66 9.99
CA MET A 51 -2.37 -5.88 11.08
C MET A 51 -1.45 -6.72 11.96
N GLU A 52 -1.69 -8.02 12.07
CA GLU A 52 -0.86 -8.99 12.77
C GLU A 52 0.31 -9.51 11.90
N GLY A 53 0.28 -9.24 10.58
CA GLY A 53 1.32 -9.60 9.63
C GLY A 53 1.04 -10.89 8.85
N ASP A 54 -0.17 -11.44 8.96
CA ASP A 54 -0.57 -12.66 8.26
C ASP A 54 -0.60 -12.42 6.75
N ASN A 55 0.27 -13.12 6.03
CA ASN A 55 0.43 -13.00 4.58
C ASN A 55 0.55 -11.54 4.12
N TYR A 56 1.15 -10.67 4.95
CA TYR A 56 1.30 -9.26 4.63
C TYR A 56 2.55 -8.67 5.30
N SER A 57 3.61 -8.52 4.52
CA SER A 57 4.87 -7.95 5.02
C SER A 57 4.84 -6.42 4.95
N TRP A 58 4.48 -5.77 6.05
CA TRP A 58 4.55 -4.31 6.20
C TRP A 58 5.94 -3.75 5.90
N HIS A 59 6.99 -4.46 6.34
CA HIS A 59 8.37 -4.05 6.14
C HIS A 59 8.77 -4.09 4.66
N SER A 60 8.53 -5.22 3.99
CA SER A 60 8.90 -5.39 2.57
C SER A 60 8.14 -4.41 1.68
N ILE A 61 6.84 -4.21 1.93
CA ILE A 61 6.07 -3.22 1.15
C ILE A 61 6.61 -1.82 1.39
N ASN A 62 6.92 -1.45 2.64
CA ASN A 62 7.50 -0.15 2.93
C ASN A 62 8.84 0.06 2.21
N GLU A 63 9.75 -0.90 2.27
CA GLU A 63 11.04 -0.85 1.57
C GLU A 63 10.86 -0.70 0.05
N LEU A 64 9.94 -1.48 -0.53
CA LEU A 64 9.64 -1.39 -1.96
C LEU A 64 9.02 -0.05 -2.36
N LEU A 65 8.15 0.54 -1.53
CA LEU A 65 7.60 1.87 -1.77
C LEU A 65 8.67 2.96 -1.72
N GLN A 66 9.60 2.88 -0.76
CA GLN A 66 10.75 3.80 -0.69
C GLN A 66 11.61 3.68 -1.95
N ASN A 67 11.90 2.45 -2.40
CA ASN A 67 12.64 2.22 -3.64
C ASN A 67 11.95 2.82 -4.88
N GLN A 68 10.61 2.84 -4.94
CA GLN A 68 9.88 3.48 -6.03
C GLN A 68 9.92 5.02 -5.94
N LEU A 69 9.90 5.57 -4.73
CA LEU A 69 10.07 7.01 -4.50
C LEU A 69 11.46 7.49 -4.91
N ASP A 70 12.51 6.77 -4.50
CA ASP A 70 13.90 7.10 -4.84
C ASP A 70 14.17 7.05 -6.35
N LYS A 71 13.41 6.23 -7.07
CA LYS A 71 13.45 6.12 -8.54
C LYS A 71 12.57 7.16 -9.25
N GLU A 72 11.92 8.06 -8.51
CA GLU A 72 10.94 9.03 -9.01
C GLU A 72 9.77 8.36 -9.77
N ALA A 73 9.50 7.08 -9.49
CA ALA A 73 8.41 6.32 -10.10
C ALA A 73 7.07 6.50 -9.35
N LEU A 74 7.14 7.02 -8.12
CA LEU A 74 6.01 7.53 -7.35
C LEU A 74 6.20 9.02 -7.11
N GLU A 75 5.13 9.78 -7.26
CA GLU A 75 5.11 11.18 -6.85
C GLU A 75 4.62 11.26 -5.39
N PHE A 76 5.26 12.10 -4.58
CA PHE A 76 4.75 12.44 -3.26
C PHE A 76 3.81 13.63 -3.37
N THR A 77 2.51 13.40 -3.20
CA THR A 77 1.54 14.49 -3.06
C THR A 77 0.87 14.47 -1.68
N LEU A 78 0.38 15.63 -1.25
CA LEU A 78 -0.39 15.78 -0.01
C LEU A 78 -1.90 15.53 -0.23
N THR A 79 -2.27 14.91 -1.34
CA THR A 79 -3.67 14.75 -1.74
C THR A 79 -4.15 13.35 -1.41
N GLY A 80 -5.35 13.25 -0.83
CA GLY A 80 -6.01 11.95 -0.62
C GLY A 80 -6.12 11.17 -1.94
N GLY A 81 -5.86 9.87 -1.86
CA GLY A 81 -5.80 8.96 -3.00
C GLY A 81 -4.40 8.75 -3.60
N ASP A 82 -3.39 9.52 -3.19
CA ASP A 82 -1.98 9.28 -3.52
C ASP A 82 -1.42 8.08 -2.75
N VAL A 83 -0.62 7.26 -3.42
CA VAL A 83 -0.08 6.03 -2.83
C VAL A 83 0.75 6.30 -1.58
N VAL A 84 1.61 7.32 -1.58
CA VAL A 84 2.50 7.59 -0.44
C VAL A 84 1.71 8.20 0.71
N PHE A 85 0.78 9.10 0.40
CA PHE A 85 -0.10 9.69 1.40
C PHE A 85 -0.93 8.62 2.12
N GLU A 86 -1.60 7.76 1.37
CA GLU A 86 -2.42 6.70 1.94
C GLU A 86 -1.58 5.65 2.68
N TRP A 87 -0.38 5.33 2.19
CA TRP A 87 0.54 4.44 2.89
C TRP A 87 0.97 4.99 4.25
N ASN A 88 1.30 6.29 4.32
CA ASN A 88 1.67 6.93 5.58
C ASN A 88 0.52 6.88 6.60
N ASN A 89 -0.72 7.14 6.15
CA ASN A 89 -1.89 7.00 7.02
C ASN A 89 -2.06 5.56 7.55
N LEU A 90 -1.85 4.56 6.70
CA LEU A 90 -1.90 3.16 7.11
C LEU A 90 -0.79 2.76 8.09
N CYS A 91 0.42 3.31 7.93
CA CYS A 91 1.51 3.11 8.88
C CYS A 91 1.18 3.71 10.26
N ASP A 92 0.55 4.88 10.30
CA ASP A 92 0.08 5.47 11.55
C ASP A 92 -0.98 4.59 12.23
N GLU A 93 -1.91 4.04 11.44
CA GLU A 93 -2.91 3.10 11.92
C GLU A 93 -2.30 1.78 12.42
N LYS A 94 -1.30 1.23 11.73
CA LYS A 94 -0.54 0.07 12.18
C LYS A 94 0.14 0.34 13.53
N GLN A 95 0.77 1.50 13.69
CA GLN A 95 1.41 1.88 14.95
C GLN A 95 0.38 2.06 16.09
N LYS A 96 -0.83 2.55 15.79
CA LYS A 96 -1.91 2.61 16.77
C LYS A 96 -2.41 1.20 17.13
N TRP A 97 -2.55 0.32 16.15
CA TRP A 97 -2.92 -1.07 16.35
C TRP A 97 -1.94 -1.78 17.28
N GLU A 98 -0.63 -1.65 17.05
CA GLU A 98 0.39 -2.25 17.91
C GLU A 98 0.34 -1.76 19.35
N ARG A 99 -0.08 -0.50 19.57
CA ARG A 99 -0.18 0.09 20.91
C ARG A 99 -1.49 -0.22 21.62
N LYS A 100 -2.60 -0.31 20.88
CA LYS A 100 -3.97 -0.32 21.46
C LYS A 100 -4.78 -1.57 21.10
N GLY A 101 -4.35 -2.34 20.12
CA GLY A 101 -5.09 -3.48 19.56
C GLY A 101 -6.27 -3.09 18.66
N CYS A 102 -6.34 -1.84 18.19
CA CYS A 102 -7.41 -1.35 17.32
C CYS A 102 -6.98 -0.16 16.46
N LEU A 103 -7.76 0.09 15.39
CA LEU A 103 -7.69 1.29 14.57
C LEU A 103 -8.13 2.54 15.34
N SER A 104 -7.75 3.71 14.83
CA SER A 104 -8.06 5.01 15.45
C SER A 104 -9.55 5.34 15.46
N ILE A 105 -10.27 4.93 14.42
CA ILE A 105 -11.70 5.13 14.27
C ILE A 105 -12.36 3.75 14.23
N ASN A 106 -13.31 3.54 15.12
CA ASN A 106 -14.13 2.33 15.13
C ASN A 106 -15.38 2.54 14.25
N ASP A 107 -15.17 2.68 12.94
CA ASP A 107 -16.23 2.87 11.95
C ASP A 107 -16.09 1.86 10.81
N VAL A 108 -17.23 1.33 10.35
CA VAL A 108 -17.25 0.27 9.34
C VAL A 108 -16.70 0.72 7.99
N ASN A 109 -16.96 1.96 7.60
CA ASN A 109 -16.51 2.48 6.31
C ASN A 109 -15.02 2.78 6.40
N PHE A 110 -14.56 3.37 7.50
CA PHE A 110 -13.14 3.59 7.75
C PHE A 110 -12.35 2.27 7.70
N ASN A 111 -12.80 1.24 8.41
CA ASN A 111 -12.13 -0.07 8.42
C ASN A 111 -12.06 -0.70 7.02
N ARG A 112 -13.13 -0.51 6.25
CA ARG A 112 -13.21 -1.00 4.87
C ARG A 112 -12.26 -0.23 3.94
N ASP A 113 -12.21 1.08 4.05
CA ASP A 113 -11.29 1.92 3.29
C ASP A 113 -9.83 1.57 3.60
N CYS A 114 -9.51 1.34 4.88
CA CYS A 114 -8.20 0.83 5.28
C CYS A 114 -7.88 -0.52 4.62
N LEU A 115 -8.83 -1.47 4.66
CA LEU A 115 -8.64 -2.79 4.05
C LEU A 115 -8.45 -2.70 2.53
N ILE A 116 -9.26 -1.87 1.85
CA ILE A 116 -9.12 -1.61 0.41
C ILE A 116 -7.73 -1.05 0.14
N ASN A 117 -7.31 0.00 0.83
CA ASN A 117 -6.01 0.62 0.61
C ASN A 117 -4.86 -0.37 0.86
N LEU A 118 -4.90 -1.18 1.92
CA LEU A 118 -3.91 -2.22 2.18
C LEU A 118 -3.79 -3.23 1.02
N LYS A 119 -4.91 -3.61 0.42
CA LYS A 119 -4.91 -4.56 -0.70
C LYS A 119 -4.48 -3.96 -2.01
N ILE A 120 -4.81 -2.69 -2.30
CA ILE A 120 -4.62 -2.10 -3.64
C ILE A 120 -3.36 -1.24 -3.76
N LEU A 121 -2.87 -0.61 -2.69
CA LEU A 121 -1.74 0.31 -2.77
C LEU A 121 -0.45 -0.35 -3.27
N PRO A 122 -0.06 -1.55 -2.83
CA PRO A 122 1.16 -2.20 -3.34
C PRO A 122 1.10 -2.41 -4.85
N PHE A 123 -0.10 -2.73 -5.37
CA PHE A 123 -0.35 -2.89 -6.79
C PHE A 123 -0.33 -1.55 -7.52
N LYS A 124 -0.98 -0.51 -6.99
CA LYS A 124 -0.95 0.85 -7.56
C LYS A 124 0.47 1.42 -7.65
N ALA A 125 1.35 1.05 -6.70
CA ALA A 125 2.77 1.38 -6.75
C ALA A 125 3.61 0.52 -7.70
N GLY A 126 3.00 -0.42 -8.42
CA GLY A 126 3.71 -1.31 -9.34
C GLY A 126 4.61 -2.34 -8.64
N LEU A 127 4.36 -2.64 -7.35
CA LEU A 127 5.18 -3.56 -6.57
C LEU A 127 4.84 -5.02 -6.82
N LEU A 128 3.58 -5.31 -7.14
CA LEU A 128 3.07 -6.66 -7.34
C LEU A 128 2.49 -6.77 -8.75
N LYS A 129 2.92 -7.79 -9.50
CA LYS A 129 2.31 -8.16 -10.79
C LYS A 129 1.32 -9.28 -10.52
N ASN A 130 0.14 -9.20 -11.14
CA ASN A 130 -0.84 -10.28 -11.08
C ASN A 130 -0.26 -11.50 -11.81
N SER A 131 0.18 -12.52 -11.07
CA SER A 131 0.31 -13.86 -11.62
C SER A 131 -1.10 -14.45 -11.76
N GLU A 132 -1.42 -14.95 -12.95
CA GLU A 132 -2.77 -15.35 -13.39
C GLU A 132 -3.36 -16.60 -12.69
N SER A 133 -3.11 -16.83 -11.40
CA SER A 133 -3.70 -17.96 -10.67
C SER A 133 -4.45 -17.48 -9.42
N GLU A 134 -5.77 -17.46 -9.53
CA GLU A 134 -6.76 -17.08 -8.50
C GLU A 134 -6.71 -17.96 -7.23
N ASP A 135 -5.80 -18.93 -7.12
CA ASP A 135 -5.79 -19.93 -6.04
C ASP A 135 -4.56 -19.90 -5.11
N ASN A 136 -3.65 -18.93 -5.24
CA ASN A 136 -2.53 -18.83 -4.30
C ASN A 136 -1.95 -17.40 -4.27
N LEU A 137 -2.61 -16.49 -3.55
CA LEU A 137 -1.93 -15.29 -3.06
C LEU A 137 -1.11 -15.69 -1.83
N ASP A 138 -0.08 -16.50 -2.07
CA ASP A 138 1.04 -16.56 -1.15
C ASP A 138 1.82 -15.26 -1.38
N TYR A 139 1.58 -14.26 -0.54
CA TYR A 139 2.28 -12.97 -0.62
C TYR A 139 3.80 -13.13 -0.52
N ASP A 140 4.27 -14.31 -0.09
CA ASP A 140 5.67 -14.72 -0.08
C ASP A 140 6.24 -14.94 -1.50
N ASP A 141 5.42 -15.42 -2.46
CA ASP A 141 5.91 -15.80 -3.80
C ASP A 141 6.06 -14.60 -4.76
N CYS A 142 5.27 -13.53 -4.55
CA CYS A 142 5.40 -12.30 -5.34
C CYS A 142 6.63 -11.44 -4.97
N LEU A 143 7.28 -11.71 -3.84
CA LEU A 143 8.53 -11.06 -3.44
C LEU A 143 9.78 -11.79 -3.96
N SER A 144 9.63 -12.97 -4.59
CA SER A 144 10.78 -13.77 -5.06
C SER A 144 11.47 -13.24 -6.33
N TRP A 145 10.93 -12.22 -6.99
CA TRP A 145 11.39 -11.76 -8.32
C TRP A 145 12.15 -10.42 -8.33
N VAL A 146 12.60 -9.88 -7.19
CA VAL A 146 13.38 -8.63 -7.17
C VAL A 146 14.64 -8.74 -6.31
N VAL A 147 15.57 -9.62 -6.71
CA VAL A 147 17.02 -9.37 -6.60
C VAL A 147 17.71 -10.10 -7.75
N GLU A 148 17.79 -9.47 -8.92
CA GLU A 148 18.91 -9.77 -9.82
C GLU A 148 20.00 -8.75 -9.51
N ASP A 149 21.15 -9.29 -9.07
CA ASP A 149 22.34 -8.58 -8.64
C ASP A 149 22.66 -7.35 -9.49
N SER A 150 22.73 -6.19 -8.85
CA SER A 150 23.56 -5.08 -9.32
C SER A 150 24.66 -4.87 -8.29
N GLU A 151 25.85 -5.32 -8.69
CA GLU A 151 27.10 -5.31 -7.93
C GLU A 151 27.47 -3.87 -7.50
N GLU A 152 27.93 -3.77 -6.25
CA GLU A 152 28.78 -2.75 -5.63
C GLU A 152 28.60 -1.25 -6.00
N SER A 153 28.19 -0.48 -4.99
CA SER A 153 28.99 0.69 -4.59
C SER A 153 28.89 0.93 -3.09
N GLU A 154 30.03 0.83 -2.42
CA GLU A 154 30.28 1.30 -1.05
C GLU A 154 29.99 2.81 -0.96
N ASP A 155 29.15 3.26 -0.01
CA ASP A 155 29.42 4.37 0.92
C ASP A 155 28.20 4.68 1.81
N GLY A 156 28.43 4.78 3.13
CA GLY A 156 27.68 5.60 4.08
C GLY A 156 26.17 5.39 4.26
N GLY A 157 25.76 4.33 4.96
CA GLY A 157 24.39 4.20 5.47
C GLY A 157 24.05 5.30 6.49
N ALA A 158 23.21 6.26 6.07
CA ALA A 158 22.53 7.15 6.99
C ALA A 158 21.24 6.47 7.47
N GLU A 159 21.27 5.99 8.71
CA GLU A 159 20.09 5.55 9.46
C GLU A 159 19.15 6.74 9.65
N ILE A 160 18.10 6.84 8.83
CA ILE A 160 17.05 7.85 9.01
C ILE A 160 16.10 7.36 10.11
N GLN A 161 16.38 7.79 11.34
CA GLN A 161 15.44 7.72 12.45
C GLN A 161 14.34 8.76 12.25
N TRP A 162 13.10 8.30 12.06
CA TRP A 162 11.92 9.16 12.02
C TRP A 162 11.66 9.77 13.40
N THR A 163 12.15 10.99 13.62
CA THR A 163 11.82 11.76 14.81
C THR A 163 10.38 12.24 14.74
N ARG A 164 9.57 11.64 15.63
CA ARG A 164 8.30 12.13 16.19
C ARG A 164 8.17 13.65 16.10
N LEU A 165 7.31 14.14 15.22
CA LEU A 165 6.73 15.47 15.39
C LEU A 165 5.75 15.39 16.55
N SER A 166 6.24 15.71 17.76
CA SER A 166 5.42 15.92 18.94
C SER A 166 4.45 17.07 18.65
N GLY A 167 3.18 16.73 18.38
CA GLY A 167 2.07 17.66 18.51
C GLY A 167 1.92 18.02 19.99
N SER A 168 1.93 19.32 20.28
CA SER A 168 1.70 19.87 21.60
C SER A 168 0.31 19.49 22.10
N ASP A 169 0.24 18.74 23.19
CA ASP A 169 -0.95 18.63 24.03
C ASP A 169 -1.10 19.96 24.78
N GLU A 170 -2.09 20.78 24.41
CA GLU A 170 -2.56 21.87 25.26
C GLU A 170 -3.75 21.35 26.08
N ASP A 171 -3.48 21.17 27.38
CA ASP A 171 -4.44 20.75 28.39
C ASP A 171 -5.57 21.79 28.55
N VAL A 172 -6.82 21.35 28.36
CA VAL A 172 -8.02 22.10 28.77
C VAL A 172 -8.30 21.74 30.22
N GLU A 173 -7.96 22.63 31.15
CA GLU A 173 -8.47 22.54 32.52
C GLU A 173 -9.89 23.11 32.59
N SER A 174 -10.85 22.24 32.89
CA SER A 174 -12.22 22.62 33.27
C SER A 174 -12.27 22.81 34.79
N GLU A 175 -12.43 24.05 35.24
CA GLU A 175 -12.72 24.39 36.64
C GLU A 175 -14.14 23.94 37.01
N GLU A 176 -14.24 23.07 38.03
CA GLU A 176 -15.51 22.71 38.66
C GLU A 176 -15.91 23.75 39.71
N ASP A 177 -17.15 24.20 39.57
CA ASP A 177 -17.93 25.04 40.48
C ASP A 177 -18.40 24.20 41.67
N GLU A 178 -18.01 24.56 42.90
CA GLU A 178 -18.76 24.16 44.10
C GLU A 178 -19.01 25.37 45.00
N THR A 179 -20.25 25.82 44.93
CA THR A 179 -20.96 26.60 45.93
C THR A 179 -21.00 25.87 47.28
N SER A 180 -20.61 26.52 48.38
CA SER A 180 -21.42 26.57 49.61
C SER A 180 -20.93 27.59 50.62
#